data_AF-A0A1Q7T7P1-F1
#
_entry.id   AF-A0A1Q7T7P1-F1
#
_cell.length_a   1.000
_cell.length_b   1.000
_cell.length_c   1.000
_cell.angle_alpha   90.00
_cell.angle_beta   90.00
_cell.angle_gamma   90.00
#
_symmetry.space_group_name_H-M   'P 1'
#
loop_
_entity.id
_entity.type
_entity.pdbx_description
1 polymer ?
#
loop_
_entity_poly.entity_id
_entity_poly.type
_entity_poly.pdbx_seq_one_letter_code
_entity_poly.pdbx_strand_id
1 'polypeptide(L)'
;MTQLRIPLDAQRFAKGLTWKDYMAQMGDTRARTEDNYAKSVLTEDERKFFGTVTQVPYVLMLAENWCGDVHRNSPLIAHISEAMPHCELRVFFRDQNPDLRDTFLNNGYQSIPVVVFFDRDWNEIGRWIERAHAATAKVSGIRAKTLDVAPKDKQDAAMAEYRKQVQAEYDVPGGPLWRAAAQEVRLLLEQRLGLAPKK
;
A
#
# COMPACT_ATOMS: atom_id res chain seq x y z
N MET A 1 -19.11 -0.47 -24.38
CA MET A 1 -18.28 -1.27 -23.46
C MET A 1 -18.68 -0.86 -22.06
N THR A 2 -19.39 -1.72 -21.33
CA THR A 2 -19.81 -1.43 -19.96
C THR A 2 -18.55 -1.35 -19.11
N GLN A 3 -18.20 -0.16 -18.64
CA GLN A 3 -17.11 0.01 -17.70
C GLN A 3 -17.42 -0.88 -16.50
N LEU A 4 -16.54 -1.84 -16.19
CA LEU A 4 -16.72 -2.69 -15.02
C LEU A 4 -16.78 -1.76 -13.80
N ARG A 5 -17.97 -1.62 -13.22
CA ARG A 5 -18.16 -0.80 -12.04
C ARG A 5 -17.48 -1.52 -10.88
N ILE A 6 -16.56 -0.83 -10.21
CA ILE A 6 -15.94 -1.34 -8.99
C ILE A 6 -17.08 -1.64 -8.00
N PRO A 7 -17.12 -2.84 -7.38
CA PRO A 7 -18.23 -3.23 -6.50
C PRO A 7 -18.11 -2.56 -5.13
N LEU A 8 -18.03 -1.22 -5.12
CA LEU A 8 -17.88 -0.38 -3.95
C LEU A 8 -18.87 0.78 -4.05
N ASP A 9 -19.60 1.01 -2.96
CA ASP A 9 -20.47 2.15 -2.74
C ASP A 9 -20.31 2.63 -1.28
N ALA A 10 -21.02 3.69 -0.92
CA ALA A 10 -20.95 4.27 0.42
C ALA A 10 -21.31 3.28 1.53
N GLN A 11 -22.31 2.42 1.32
CA GLN A 11 -22.75 1.47 2.33
C GLN A 11 -21.69 0.39 2.55
N ARG A 12 -21.08 -0.12 1.48
CA ARG A 12 -20.00 -1.09 1.57
C ARG A 12 -18.75 -0.47 2.15
N PHE A 13 -18.35 0.71 1.69
CA PHE A 13 -17.16 1.42 2.19
C PHE A 13 -17.21 1.60 3.72
N ALA A 14 -18.37 1.98 4.25
CA ALA A 14 -18.58 2.14 5.70
C ALA A 14 -18.40 0.83 6.51
N LYS A 15 -18.49 -0.35 5.88
CA LYS A 15 -18.22 -1.65 6.52
C LYS A 15 -16.73 -1.97 6.61
N GLY A 16 -15.88 -1.26 5.86
CA GLY A 16 -14.44 -1.42 5.96
C GLY A 16 -13.92 -0.98 7.33
N LEU A 17 -12.80 -1.55 7.75
CA LEU A 17 -12.17 -1.22 9.00
C LEU A 17 -11.47 0.14 8.89
N THR A 18 -11.52 0.95 9.94
CA THR A 18 -10.56 2.05 10.04
C THR A 18 -9.14 1.48 10.14
N TRP A 19 -8.11 2.28 9.85
CA TRP A 19 -6.72 1.84 10.05
C TRP A 19 -6.49 1.33 11.49
N LYS A 20 -7.03 2.02 12.48
CA LYS A 20 -6.96 1.64 13.90
C LYS A 20 -7.61 0.27 14.16
N ASP A 21 -8.81 0.03 13.63
CA ASP A 21 -9.53 -1.23 13.85
C ASP A 21 -8.87 -2.40 13.10
N TYR A 22 -8.30 -2.14 11.92
CA TYR A 22 -7.49 -3.12 11.19
C TYR A 22 -6.24 -3.52 11.98
N MET A 23 -5.50 -2.53 12.50
CA MET A 23 -4.32 -2.77 13.35
C MET A 23 -4.67 -3.59 14.61
N ALA A 24 -5.84 -3.35 15.20
CA ALA A 24 -6.31 -4.11 16.36
C ALA A 24 -6.55 -5.61 16.05
N GLN A 25 -6.79 -5.97 14.79
CA GLN A 25 -7.05 -7.36 14.36
C GLN A 25 -5.79 -8.10 13.87
N MET A 26 -4.60 -7.47 13.90
CA MET A 26 -3.37 -8.08 13.35
C MET A 26 -2.75 -9.18 14.19
N GLY A 27 -3.17 -9.36 15.46
CA GLY A 27 -2.57 -10.34 16.38
C GLY A 27 -1.06 -10.13 16.54
N ASP A 28 -0.29 -11.22 16.49
CA ASP A 28 1.17 -11.21 16.74
C ASP A 28 1.96 -10.38 15.71
N THR A 29 1.40 -10.12 14.53
CA THR A 29 2.06 -9.33 13.48
C THR A 29 1.91 -7.82 13.68
N ARG A 30 1.08 -7.39 14.63
CA ARG A 30 0.78 -5.98 14.91
C ARG A 30 2.02 -5.17 15.22
N ALA A 31 2.88 -5.67 16.11
CA ALA A 31 4.08 -4.95 16.56
C ALA A 31 5.01 -4.57 15.39
N ARG A 32 5.14 -5.46 14.39
CA ARG A 32 5.92 -5.18 13.17
C ARG A 32 5.31 -4.06 12.35
N THR A 33 3.98 -4.01 12.23
CA THR A 33 3.31 -2.93 11.50
C THR A 33 3.40 -1.61 12.25
N GLU A 34 3.28 -1.63 13.59
CA GLU A 34 3.41 -0.43 14.42
C GLU A 34 4.82 0.17 14.33
N ASP A 35 5.85 -0.67 14.35
CA ASP A 35 7.24 -0.25 14.15
C ASP A 35 7.43 0.41 12.77
N ASN A 36 6.94 -0.21 11.69
CA ASN A 36 6.98 0.39 10.36
C ASN A 36 6.12 1.67 10.27
N TYR A 37 5.01 1.77 11.00
CA TYR A 37 4.20 3.00 11.07
C TYR A 37 4.98 4.14 11.72
N ALA A 38 5.71 3.89 12.80
CA ALA A 38 6.56 4.89 13.44
C ALA A 38 7.74 5.33 12.54
N LYS A 39 8.25 4.44 11.68
CA LYS A 39 9.40 4.70 10.80
C LYS A 39 9.02 5.33 9.45
N SER A 40 7.81 5.09 8.95
CA SER A 40 7.36 5.51 7.61
C SER A 40 6.74 6.91 7.55
N VAL A 41 6.97 7.74 8.57
CA VAL A 41 6.42 9.10 8.65
C VAL A 41 6.81 9.91 7.42
N LEU A 42 5.84 10.69 6.92
CA LEU A 42 6.05 11.59 5.80
C LEU A 42 7.11 12.64 6.11
N THR A 43 7.79 13.14 5.08
CA THR A 43 8.58 14.37 5.17
C THR A 43 7.66 15.59 5.25
N GLU A 44 8.22 16.76 5.56
CA GLU A 44 7.46 18.01 5.55
C GLU A 44 6.92 18.34 4.15
N ASP A 45 7.73 18.15 3.12
CA ASP A 45 7.31 18.39 1.72
C ASP A 45 6.22 17.43 1.27
N GLU A 46 6.31 16.15 1.64
CA GLU A 46 5.25 15.17 1.37
C GLU A 46 3.96 15.55 2.09
N ARG A 47 4.01 15.88 3.39
CA ARG A 47 2.84 16.35 4.15
C ARG A 47 2.22 17.59 3.50
N LYS A 48 3.04 18.56 3.12
CA LYS A 48 2.58 19.79 2.47
C LYS A 48 1.87 19.49 1.17
N PHE A 49 2.42 18.60 0.35
CA PHE A 49 1.77 18.18 -0.89
C PHE A 49 0.43 17.49 -0.63
N PHE A 50 0.41 16.41 0.16
CA PHE A 50 -0.82 15.65 0.41
C PHE A 50 -1.88 16.49 1.13
N GLY A 51 -1.48 17.46 1.95
CA GLY A 51 -2.35 18.46 2.56
C GLY A 51 -3.10 19.36 1.57
N THR A 52 -2.69 19.40 0.30
CA THR A 52 -3.42 20.13 -0.77
C THR A 52 -4.43 19.27 -1.53
N VAL A 53 -4.40 17.95 -1.35
CA VAL A 53 -5.26 17.01 -2.08
C VAL A 53 -6.61 16.89 -1.39
N THR A 54 -7.62 17.57 -1.92
CA THR A 54 -8.99 17.60 -1.35
C THR A 54 -10.01 16.83 -2.19
N GLN A 55 -9.60 16.36 -3.37
CA GLN A 55 -10.44 15.66 -4.33
C GLN A 55 -10.58 14.16 -4.04
N VAL A 56 -9.88 13.66 -3.02
CA VAL A 56 -9.81 12.24 -2.64
C VAL A 56 -10.45 12.03 -1.25
N PRO A 57 -11.79 12.05 -1.14
CA PRO A 57 -12.46 11.80 0.13
C PRO A 57 -12.36 10.34 0.59
N TYR A 58 -12.14 9.38 -0.32
CA TYR A 58 -12.21 7.96 0.02
C TYR A 58 -10.99 7.20 -0.50
N VAL A 59 -10.39 6.39 0.38
CA VAL A 59 -9.32 5.45 0.06
C VAL A 59 -9.71 4.07 0.55
N LEU A 60 -9.69 3.10 -0.36
CA LEU A 60 -9.83 1.68 -0.02
C LEU A 60 -8.46 1.02 -0.02
N MET A 61 -8.21 0.19 0.99
CA MET A 61 -7.06 -0.71 1.01
C MET A 61 -7.51 -2.17 1.11
N LEU A 62 -7.13 -3.02 0.16
CA LEU A 62 -7.16 -4.48 0.35
C LEU A 62 -5.85 -4.92 0.99
N ALA A 63 -5.93 -5.64 2.10
CA ALA A 63 -4.76 -6.08 2.83
C ALA A 63 -5.01 -7.39 3.56
N GLU A 64 -3.92 -8.09 3.88
CA GLU A 64 -3.91 -9.26 4.76
C GLU A 64 -2.66 -9.22 5.65
N ASN A 65 -2.83 -9.55 6.92
CA ASN A 65 -1.76 -9.51 7.92
C ASN A 65 -0.72 -10.65 7.77
N TRP A 66 -0.92 -11.59 6.85
CA TRP A 66 0.09 -12.59 6.50
C TRP A 66 1.11 -12.06 5.47
N CYS A 67 0.84 -10.94 4.81
CA CYS A 67 1.67 -10.42 3.73
C CYS A 67 2.75 -9.46 4.24
N GLY A 68 4.02 -9.76 3.97
CA GLY A 68 5.14 -8.89 4.34
C GLY A 68 5.07 -7.48 3.73
N ASP A 69 4.57 -7.35 2.49
CA ASP A 69 4.47 -6.06 1.80
C ASP A 69 3.37 -5.17 2.39
N VAL A 70 2.33 -5.77 2.97
CA VAL A 70 1.31 -5.05 3.76
C VAL A 70 1.97 -4.40 4.98
N HIS A 71 2.74 -5.15 5.75
CA HIS A 71 3.42 -4.59 6.93
C HIS A 71 4.40 -3.47 6.61
N ARG A 72 5.05 -3.54 5.45
CA ARG A 72 6.06 -2.55 5.05
C ARG A 72 5.44 -1.29 4.45
N ASN A 73 4.41 -1.44 3.61
CA ASN A 73 3.92 -0.33 2.79
C ASN A 73 2.60 0.27 3.26
N SER A 74 1.67 -0.52 3.82
CA SER A 74 0.39 0.00 4.32
C SER A 74 0.52 1.13 5.35
N PRO A 75 1.53 1.12 6.26
CA PRO A 75 1.69 2.22 7.21
C PRO A 75 1.97 3.58 6.56
N LEU A 76 2.80 3.63 5.52
CA LEU A 76 3.03 4.87 4.76
C LEU A 76 1.73 5.37 4.12
N ILE A 77 0.92 4.46 3.58
CA ILE A 77 -0.36 4.81 2.95
C ILE A 77 -1.33 5.36 3.98
N ALA A 78 -1.36 4.81 5.20
CA ALA A 78 -2.15 5.37 6.29
C ALA A 78 -1.74 6.83 6.59
N HIS A 79 -0.43 7.12 6.68
CA HIS A 79 0.07 8.50 6.83
C HIS A 79 -0.33 9.41 5.66
N ILE A 80 -0.30 8.90 4.42
CA ILE A 80 -0.73 9.66 3.23
C ILE A 80 -2.21 10.01 3.33
N SER A 81 -3.06 9.03 3.64
CA SER A 81 -4.50 9.24 3.82
C SER A 81 -4.81 10.22 4.95
N GLU A 82 -4.10 10.13 6.07
CA GLU A 82 -4.25 11.04 7.21
C GLU A 82 -3.82 12.48 6.89
N ALA A 83 -2.85 12.66 5.98
CA ALA A 83 -2.40 13.98 5.55
C ALA A 83 -3.35 14.67 4.54
N MET A 84 -4.23 13.91 3.88
CA MET A 84 -5.21 14.46 2.92
C MET A 84 -6.46 14.98 3.64
N PRO A 85 -6.87 16.25 3.44
CA PRO A 85 -8.05 16.79 4.11
C PRO A 85 -9.33 16.05 3.76
N HIS A 86 -10.11 15.68 4.78
CA HIS A 86 -11.39 14.96 4.65
C HIS A 86 -11.28 13.57 4.00
N CYS A 87 -10.06 13.02 3.86
CA CYS A 87 -9.86 11.68 3.36
C CYS A 87 -10.15 10.64 4.45
N GLU A 88 -10.90 9.61 4.09
CA GLU A 88 -11.15 8.45 4.92
C GLU A 88 -10.49 7.21 4.31
N LEU A 89 -9.68 6.50 5.11
CA LEU A 89 -9.11 5.21 4.74
C LEU A 89 -9.92 4.07 5.34
N ARG A 90 -10.37 3.14 4.49
CA ARG A 90 -11.04 1.91 4.90
C ARG A 90 -10.30 0.67 4.38
N VAL A 91 -9.96 -0.22 5.30
CA VAL A 91 -9.26 -1.47 5.02
C VAL A 91 -10.26 -2.62 4.93
N PHE A 92 -10.12 -3.45 3.91
CA PHE A 92 -10.89 -4.65 3.69
C PHE A 92 -9.93 -5.85 3.62
N PHE A 93 -10.29 -6.93 4.32
CA PHE A 93 -9.60 -8.21 4.14
C PHE A 93 -9.85 -8.72 2.73
N ARG A 94 -8.77 -8.89 1.98
CA ARG A 94 -8.77 -9.34 0.59
C ARG A 94 -9.48 -10.68 0.42
N ASP A 95 -9.17 -11.63 1.30
CA ASP A 95 -9.63 -13.01 1.20
C ASP A 95 -11.14 -13.13 1.49
N GLN A 96 -11.70 -12.18 2.26
CA GLN A 96 -13.13 -12.06 2.53
C GLN A 96 -13.89 -11.26 1.45
N ASN A 97 -13.19 -10.64 0.51
CA ASN A 97 -13.77 -9.77 -0.53
C ASN A 97 -13.30 -10.19 -1.93
N PRO A 98 -13.66 -11.40 -2.40
CA PRO A 98 -13.18 -11.95 -3.67
C PRO A 98 -13.57 -11.13 -4.91
N ASP A 99 -14.71 -10.44 -4.86
CA ASP A 99 -15.18 -9.57 -5.94
C ASP A 99 -14.35 -8.27 -6.07
N LEU A 100 -13.98 -7.64 -4.96
CA LEU A 100 -13.02 -6.53 -4.96
C LEU A 100 -11.65 -7.03 -5.39
N ARG A 101 -11.20 -8.15 -4.83
CA ARG A 101 -9.93 -8.80 -5.18
C ARG A 101 -9.78 -9.02 -6.70
N ASP A 102 -10.79 -9.58 -7.34
CA ASP A 102 -10.76 -9.91 -8.76
C ASP A 102 -10.89 -8.66 -9.65
N THR A 103 -11.41 -7.55 -9.11
CA THR A 103 -11.41 -6.23 -9.77
C THR A 103 -10.01 -5.60 -9.83
N PHE A 104 -9.13 -5.93 -8.88
CA PHE A 104 -7.83 -5.28 -8.69
C PHE A 104 -6.62 -6.19 -8.96
N LEU A 105 -6.77 -7.19 -9.85
CA LEU A 105 -5.65 -8.06 -10.22
C LEU A 105 -4.49 -7.26 -10.82
N ASN A 106 -3.28 -7.58 -10.36
CA ASN A 106 -2.03 -7.02 -10.85
C ASN A 106 -1.45 -7.95 -11.91
N ASN A 107 -1.73 -7.71 -13.20
CA ASN A 107 -1.32 -8.61 -14.28
C ASN A 107 -1.74 -10.07 -14.04
N GLY A 108 -2.98 -10.27 -13.58
CA GLY A 108 -3.52 -11.58 -13.19
C GLY A 108 -3.11 -12.05 -11.79
N TYR A 109 -2.15 -11.37 -11.14
CA TYR A 109 -1.73 -11.70 -9.79
C TYR A 109 -2.62 -11.07 -8.73
N GLN A 110 -2.68 -11.83 -7.66
CA GLN A 110 -3.47 -11.58 -6.49
C GLN A 110 -2.71 -10.73 -5.45
N SER A 111 -2.07 -9.63 -5.90
CA SER A 111 -1.19 -8.78 -5.08
C SER A 111 -1.91 -8.03 -3.96
N ILE A 112 -1.17 -7.74 -2.88
CA ILE A 112 -1.56 -6.85 -1.77
C ILE A 112 -0.34 -6.17 -1.11
N PRO A 113 -0.49 -4.97 -0.53
CA PRO A 113 -1.73 -4.20 -0.42
C PRO A 113 -2.16 -3.62 -1.76
N VAL A 114 -3.47 -3.53 -2.00
CA VAL A 114 -4.02 -2.71 -3.11
C VAL A 114 -4.60 -1.46 -2.48
N VAL A 115 -4.20 -0.29 -2.95
CA VAL A 115 -4.70 1.00 -2.48
C VAL A 115 -5.39 1.70 -3.63
N VAL A 116 -6.64 2.12 -3.44
CA VAL A 116 -7.44 2.75 -4.49
C VAL A 116 -8.01 4.06 -3.96
N PHE A 117 -7.82 5.14 -4.72
CA PHE A 117 -8.24 6.49 -4.41
C PHE A 117 -9.50 6.82 -5.21
N PHE A 118 -10.54 7.33 -4.55
CA PHE A 118 -11.82 7.64 -5.18
C PHE A 118 -12.24 9.09 -4.95
N ASP A 119 -13.00 9.61 -5.91
CA ASP A 119 -13.72 10.88 -5.76
C ASP A 119 -15.04 10.69 -4.97
N ARG A 120 -15.83 11.76 -4.87
CA ARG A 120 -17.12 11.76 -4.14
C ARG A 120 -18.19 10.87 -4.78
N ASP A 121 -18.05 10.57 -6.06
CA ASP A 121 -19.02 9.82 -6.86
C ASP A 121 -18.61 8.34 -7.02
N TRP A 122 -17.61 7.89 -6.25
CA TRP A 122 -17.03 6.54 -6.31
C TRP A 122 -16.32 6.23 -7.64
N ASN A 123 -15.92 7.25 -8.39
CA ASN A 123 -15.04 7.04 -9.53
C ASN A 123 -13.61 6.85 -9.04
N GLU A 124 -12.92 5.88 -9.63
CA GLU A 124 -11.50 5.66 -9.36
C GLU A 124 -10.68 6.81 -9.96
N ILE A 125 -9.93 7.50 -9.10
CA ILE A 125 -8.90 8.47 -9.48
C ILE A 125 -7.64 7.71 -9.90
N GLY A 126 -7.26 6.70 -9.11
CA GLY A 126 -6.15 5.82 -9.41
C GLY A 126 -5.91 4.78 -8.32
N ARG A 127 -4.95 3.88 -8.58
CA ARG A 127 -4.55 2.84 -7.63
C ARG A 127 -3.04 2.68 -7.54
N TRP A 128 -2.55 2.28 -6.37
CA TRP A 128 -1.18 1.90 -6.08
C TRP A 128 -1.17 0.46 -5.54
N ILE A 129 -0.32 -0.41 -6.07
CA ILE A 129 -0.39 -1.85 -5.81
C ILE A 129 0.95 -2.40 -5.30
N GLU A 130 0.86 -3.14 -4.20
CA GLU A 130 1.89 -3.96 -3.55
C GLU A 130 3.06 -3.17 -2.98
N ARG A 131 3.88 -2.58 -3.84
CA ARG A 131 5.13 -1.91 -3.51
C ARG A 131 5.58 -0.99 -4.64
N ALA A 132 6.44 -0.03 -4.32
CA ALA A 132 7.01 0.87 -5.32
C ALA A 132 7.93 0.12 -6.30
N HIS A 133 8.14 0.67 -7.49
CA HIS A 133 9.06 0.09 -8.48
C HIS A 133 10.48 -0.06 -7.93
N ALA A 134 10.95 0.92 -7.14
CA ALA A 134 12.24 0.84 -6.46
C ALA A 134 12.32 -0.35 -5.49
N ALA A 135 11.24 -0.60 -4.74
CA ALA A 135 11.14 -1.75 -3.84
C ALA A 135 11.06 -3.06 -4.62
N THR A 136 10.31 -3.11 -5.74
CA THR A 136 10.25 -4.28 -6.63
C THR A 136 11.63 -4.66 -7.16
N ALA A 137 12.39 -3.69 -7.64
CA ALA A 137 13.76 -3.92 -8.12
C ALA A 137 14.68 -4.44 -7.00
N LYS A 138 14.60 -3.82 -5.81
CA LYS A 138 15.39 -4.23 -4.64
C LYS A 138 15.07 -5.65 -4.19
N VAL A 139 13.79 -5.96 -4.02
CA VAL A 139 13.30 -7.28 -3.59
C VAL A 139 13.68 -8.35 -4.60
N SER A 140 13.54 -8.07 -5.91
CA SER A 140 13.95 -9.00 -6.97
C SER A 140 15.46 -9.28 -6.93
N GLY A 141 16.27 -8.25 -6.70
CA GLY A 141 17.72 -8.40 -6.56
C GLY A 141 18.14 -9.22 -5.32
N ILE A 142 17.45 -9.04 -4.20
CA ILE A 142 17.68 -9.85 -2.99
C ILE A 142 17.27 -11.30 -3.23
N ARG A 143 16.10 -11.52 -3.84
CA ARG A 143 15.60 -12.85 -4.20
C ARG A 143 16.59 -13.63 -5.08
N ALA A 144 17.10 -12.97 -6.11
CA ALA A 144 18.05 -13.57 -7.06
C ALA A 144 19.35 -14.02 -6.37
N LYS A 145 19.75 -13.38 -5.26
CA LYS A 145 20.97 -13.71 -4.49
C LYS A 145 20.73 -14.66 -3.32
N THR A 146 19.47 -14.97 -3.02
CA THR A 146 19.07 -15.79 -1.85
C THR A 146 18.30 -17.02 -2.31
N LEU A 147 17.02 -16.87 -2.63
CA LEU A 147 16.09 -17.96 -2.94
C LEU A 147 16.41 -18.69 -4.24
N ASP A 148 16.68 -17.93 -5.30
CA ASP A 148 16.77 -18.50 -6.64
C ASP A 148 18.08 -19.30 -6.83
N VAL A 149 19.07 -19.06 -5.97
CA VAL A 149 20.35 -19.78 -5.94
C VAL A 149 20.42 -20.85 -4.85
N ALA A 150 19.41 -20.95 -3.98
CA ALA A 150 19.43 -21.87 -2.86
C ALA A 150 19.14 -23.32 -3.29
N PRO A 151 19.94 -24.30 -2.81
CA PRO A 151 19.60 -25.72 -2.93
C PRO A 151 18.21 -26.03 -2.37
N LYS A 152 17.52 -27.04 -2.94
CA LYS A 152 16.15 -27.40 -2.54
C LYS A 152 16.02 -27.74 -1.04
N ASP A 153 17.03 -28.37 -0.46
CA ASP A 153 17.14 -28.73 0.96
C ASP A 153 17.40 -27.52 1.89
N LYS A 154 17.72 -26.35 1.34
CA LYS A 154 18.00 -25.12 2.08
C LYS A 154 16.99 -24.00 1.81
N GLN A 155 15.87 -24.30 1.15
CA GLN A 155 14.87 -23.30 0.76
C GLN A 155 14.27 -22.56 1.96
N ASP A 156 13.99 -23.24 3.07
CA ASP A 156 13.44 -22.58 4.27
C ASP A 156 14.41 -21.57 4.89
N ALA A 157 15.70 -21.94 5.00
CA ALA A 157 16.75 -21.04 5.47
C ALA A 157 16.94 -19.85 4.51
N ALA A 158 16.89 -20.10 3.20
CA ALA A 158 16.97 -19.05 2.19
C ALA A 158 15.75 -18.11 2.23
N MET A 159 14.56 -18.63 2.51
CA MET A 159 13.33 -17.83 2.73
C MET A 159 13.44 -16.95 3.97
N ALA A 160 14.01 -17.47 5.06
CA ALA A 160 14.26 -16.68 6.25
C ALA A 160 15.27 -15.54 5.97
N GLU A 161 16.37 -15.84 5.30
CA GLU A 161 17.39 -14.85 4.94
C GLU A 161 16.86 -13.80 3.95
N TYR A 162 16.13 -14.23 2.93
CA TYR A 162 15.45 -13.33 1.99
C TYR A 162 14.52 -12.35 2.73
N ARG A 163 13.66 -12.85 3.61
CA ARG A 163 12.74 -12.01 4.39
C ARG A 163 13.49 -11.03 5.29
N LYS A 164 14.57 -11.48 5.92
CA LYS A 164 15.43 -10.65 6.76
C LYS A 164 16.09 -9.53 5.95
N GLN A 165 16.70 -9.83 4.80
CA GLN A 165 17.34 -8.81 3.96
C GLN A 165 16.32 -7.82 3.39
N VAL A 166 15.14 -8.29 2.97
CA VAL A 166 14.07 -7.39 2.52
C VAL A 166 13.61 -6.47 3.65
N GLN A 167 13.47 -6.98 4.88
CA GLN A 167 13.11 -6.14 6.02
C GLN A 167 14.18 -5.10 6.35
N ALA A 168 15.47 -5.45 6.23
CA ALA A 168 16.58 -4.53 6.50
C ALA A 168 16.54 -3.25 5.65
N GLU A 169 16.00 -3.34 4.43
CA GLU A 169 15.82 -2.19 3.52
C GLU A 169 14.75 -1.19 4.02
N TYR A 170 13.97 -1.57 5.03
CA TYR A 170 12.94 -0.76 5.67
C TYR A 170 13.27 -0.40 7.13
N ASP A 171 14.45 -0.75 7.64
CA ASP A 171 14.78 -0.50 9.05
C ASP A 171 15.13 0.96 9.34
N VAL A 172 15.58 1.71 8.33
CA VAL A 172 15.95 3.12 8.46
C VAL A 172 14.68 3.99 8.41
N PRO A 173 14.36 4.77 9.47
CA PRO A 173 13.23 5.70 9.45
C PRO A 173 13.29 6.65 8.26
N GLY A 174 12.17 6.78 7.54
CA GLY A 174 12.09 7.61 6.34
C GLY A 174 12.96 7.14 5.18
N GLY A 175 13.38 5.86 5.18
CA GLY A 175 14.25 5.26 4.18
C GLY A 175 13.77 5.38 2.73
N PRO A 176 14.66 5.15 1.76
CA PRO A 176 14.43 5.49 0.35
C PRO A 176 13.26 4.73 -0.28
N LEU A 177 12.93 3.53 0.20
CA LEU A 177 11.81 2.75 -0.35
C LEU A 177 10.45 3.38 -0.01
N TRP A 178 10.29 3.97 1.17
CA TRP A 178 9.09 4.74 1.51
C TRP A 178 9.02 6.06 0.75
N ARG A 179 10.15 6.74 0.56
CA ARG A 179 10.22 7.96 -0.26
C ARG A 179 9.82 7.68 -1.71
N ALA A 180 10.28 6.57 -2.27
CA ALA A 180 9.87 6.12 -3.61
C ALA A 180 8.36 5.84 -3.68
N ALA A 181 7.80 5.14 -2.68
CA ALA A 181 6.36 4.88 -2.62
C ALA A 181 5.53 6.16 -2.49
N ALA A 182 5.93 7.09 -1.61
CA ALA A 182 5.26 8.38 -1.47
C ALA A 182 5.33 9.20 -2.77
N GLN A 183 6.49 9.19 -3.44
CA GLN A 183 6.66 9.86 -4.74
C GLN A 183 5.77 9.26 -5.83
N GLU A 184 5.62 7.93 -5.89
CA GLU A 184 4.72 7.30 -6.86
C GLU A 184 3.26 7.65 -6.61
N VAL A 185 2.81 7.63 -5.35
CA VAL A 185 1.44 8.03 -4.99
C VAL A 185 1.23 9.51 -5.31
N ARG A 186 2.21 10.36 -5.01
CA ARG A 186 2.18 11.79 -5.37
C ARG A 186 2.03 11.98 -6.88
N LEU A 187 2.87 11.34 -7.70
CA LEU A 187 2.83 11.46 -9.16
C LEU A 187 1.50 10.95 -9.72
N LEU A 188 0.98 9.85 -9.18
CA LEU A 188 -0.33 9.32 -9.53
C LEU A 188 -1.42 10.38 -9.33
N LEU A 189 -1.47 10.99 -8.13
CA LEU A 189 -2.47 12.00 -7.81
C LEU A 189 -2.26 13.30 -8.61
N GLU A 190 -1.01 13.76 -8.77
CA GLU A 190 -0.68 14.94 -9.58
C GLU A 190 -1.19 14.79 -11.02
N GLN A 191 -0.94 13.64 -11.64
CA GLN A 191 -1.35 13.37 -13.01
C GLN A 191 -2.87 13.24 -13.13
N ARG A 192 -3.50 12.49 -12.21
CA ARG A 192 -4.93 12.16 -12.30
C ARG A 192 -5.85 13.31 -11.90
N LEU A 193 -5.38 14.21 -11.04
CA LEU A 193 -6.12 15.38 -10.59
C LEU A 193 -5.71 16.67 -11.29
N GLY A 194 -4.69 16.63 -12.17
CA GLY A 194 -4.19 17.82 -12.86
C GLY A 194 -3.53 18.84 -11.93
N LEU A 195 -2.88 18.37 -10.85
CA LEU A 195 -2.21 19.21 -9.85
C LEU A 195 -0.77 19.57 -10.23
N ALA A 196 -0.28 19.07 -11.37
CA ALA A 196 1.05 19.42 -11.84
C ALA A 196 1.19 20.95 -11.97
N PRO A 197 2.30 21.55 -11.51
CA PRO A 197 2.52 22.97 -11.64
C PRO A 197 2.40 23.37 -13.12
N LYS A 198 1.53 24.34 -13.41
CA LYS A 198 1.46 24.95 -14.75
C LYS A 198 2.84 25.56 -15.01
N LYS A 199 3.53 25.07 -16.04
CA LYS A 199 4.79 25.63 -16.52
C LYS A 199 4.62 27.08 -16.96
#